data_AF-A0A2W4M3M0-F1
#
_entry.id   AF-A0A2W4M3M0-F1
#
_cell.length_a   1.000
_cell.length_b   1.000
_cell.length_c   1.000
_cell.angle_alpha   90.00
_cell.angle_beta   90.00
_cell.angle_gamma   90.00
#
_symmetry.space_group_name_H-M   'P 1'
#
loop_
_entity.id
_entity.type
_entity.pdbx_description
1 polymer ?
#
loop_
_entity_poly.entity_id
_entity_poly.type
_entity_poly.pdbx_seq_one_letter_code
_entity_poly.pdbx_strand_id
1 'polypeptide(L)'
;MLADLTNPSPSLGWRLAERRGLWERVDPDLVIAYGLVHHLIYTASIPPAEVLDWLRGFDCPVALEFVSPDDEMVKVLTANKEEAELHPGRTEDGFRALMAERFTVAAERRLEGGTRTLFHLVPA
;
A
#
# COMPACT_ATOMS: atom_id res chain seq x y z
N MET A 1 15.14 -1.33 -1.32
CA MET A 1 14.27 -1.99 -0.33
C MET A 1 15.02 -3.17 0.28
N LEU A 2 14.89 -3.43 1.59
CA LEU A 2 15.55 -4.56 2.27
C LEU A 2 14.90 -5.92 1.88
N ALA A 3 13.64 -5.91 1.43
CA ALA A 3 12.92 -7.05 0.87
C ALA A 3 11.98 -6.56 -0.25
N ASP A 4 11.77 -7.37 -1.29
CA ASP A 4 10.76 -7.11 -2.31
C ASP A 4 9.38 -7.46 -1.74
N LEU A 5 8.51 -6.46 -1.52
CA LEU A 5 7.18 -6.70 -0.96
C LEU A 5 6.20 -7.26 -2.02
N THR A 6 6.54 -7.13 -3.29
CA THR A 6 5.77 -7.71 -4.41
C THR A 6 6.10 -9.19 -4.62
N ASN A 7 7.26 -9.61 -4.11
CA ASN A 7 7.72 -10.99 -4.09
C ASN A 7 8.43 -11.32 -2.76
N PRO A 8 7.67 -11.37 -1.65
CA PRO A 8 8.22 -11.52 -0.31
C PRO A 8 8.93 -12.87 -0.18
N SER A 9 10.04 -12.88 0.57
CA SER A 9 10.80 -14.13 0.78
C SER A 9 9.91 -15.20 1.40
N PRO A 10 9.75 -16.37 0.75
CA PRO A 10 8.99 -17.48 1.32
C PRO A 10 9.78 -18.13 2.47
N SER A 11 9.17 -19.10 3.14
CA SER A 11 9.88 -19.98 4.06
C SER A 11 10.96 -20.78 3.30
N LEU A 12 12.13 -21.03 3.90
CA LEU A 12 13.30 -21.66 3.27
C LEU A 12 13.82 -22.86 4.07
N GLY A 13 14.46 -23.79 3.35
CA GLY A 13 15.13 -24.99 3.87
C GLY A 13 14.39 -26.30 3.55
N TRP A 14 14.79 -27.43 4.15
CA TRP A 14 14.17 -28.73 3.92
C TRP A 14 12.71 -28.72 4.40
N ARG A 15 11.78 -28.86 3.45
CA ARG A 15 10.33 -28.75 3.69
C ARG A 15 9.92 -27.38 4.27
N LEU A 16 10.67 -26.32 3.95
CA LEU A 16 10.38 -24.93 4.31
C LEU A 16 10.39 -24.65 5.83
N ALA A 17 11.26 -25.32 6.60
CA ALA A 17 11.17 -25.34 8.06
C ALA A 17 12.23 -24.49 8.80
N GLU A 18 13.34 -24.13 8.15
CA GLU A 18 14.52 -23.57 8.81
C GLU A 18 14.50 -22.06 8.90
N ARG A 19 13.90 -21.39 7.90
CA ARG A 19 13.68 -19.95 7.92
C ARG A 19 12.24 -19.67 7.57
N ARG A 20 11.53 -19.03 8.49
CA ARG A 20 10.15 -18.57 8.26
C ARG A 20 10.11 -17.47 7.20
N GLY A 21 9.09 -17.50 6.35
CA GLY A 21 8.83 -16.49 5.33
C GLY A 21 8.60 -15.13 5.94
N LEU A 22 8.76 -14.05 5.16
CA LEU A 22 8.72 -12.68 5.67
C LEU A 22 7.49 -12.42 6.54
N TRP A 23 6.29 -12.74 6.05
CA TRP A 23 5.03 -12.46 6.73
C TRP A 23 4.78 -13.32 7.97
N GLU A 24 5.43 -14.48 8.09
CA GLU A 24 5.29 -15.31 9.28
C GLU A 24 6.04 -14.74 10.50
N ARG A 25 6.98 -13.81 10.28
CA ARG A 25 7.85 -13.24 11.33
C ARG A 25 7.50 -11.78 11.64
N VAL A 26 6.45 -11.25 11.02
CA VAL A 26 6.02 -9.86 11.13
C VAL A 26 4.77 -9.83 12.01
N ASP A 27 4.85 -9.10 13.12
CA ASP A 27 3.77 -8.86 14.07
C ASP A 27 3.89 -7.41 14.57
N PRO A 28 3.46 -6.42 13.76
CA PRO A 28 3.74 -5.02 14.01
C PRO A 28 2.64 -4.37 14.86
N ASP A 29 3.03 -3.53 15.82
CA ASP A 29 2.08 -2.67 16.56
C ASP A 29 1.65 -1.41 15.76
N LEU A 30 2.39 -1.08 14.69
CA LEU A 30 2.16 0.06 13.80
C LEU A 30 2.80 -0.19 12.43
N VAL A 31 2.09 0.12 11.35
CA VAL A 31 2.64 0.13 9.99
C VAL A 31 2.80 1.57 9.49
N ILE A 32 3.97 1.88 8.92
CA ILE A 32 4.22 3.17 8.25
C ILE A 32 4.45 2.90 6.76
N ALA A 33 3.44 3.18 5.95
CA ALA A 33 3.45 3.05 4.49
C ALA A 33 3.70 4.41 3.81
N TYR A 34 4.76 5.11 4.25
CA TYR A 34 5.19 6.38 3.67
C TYR A 34 6.06 6.13 2.43
N GLY A 35 5.70 6.73 1.30
CA GLY A 35 6.40 6.51 0.03
C GLY A 35 6.35 5.07 -0.48
N LEU A 36 5.45 4.23 0.05
CA LEU A 36 5.39 2.80 -0.28
C LEU A 36 4.26 2.49 -1.25
N VAL A 37 3.05 2.95 -0.95
CA VAL A 37 1.82 2.52 -1.62
C VAL A 37 1.87 2.78 -3.13
N HIS A 38 2.49 3.88 -3.54
CA HIS A 38 2.63 4.22 -4.95
C HIS A 38 3.58 3.28 -5.72
N HIS A 39 4.58 2.66 -5.07
CA HIS A 39 5.39 1.61 -5.68
C HIS A 39 4.58 0.33 -5.91
N LEU A 40 3.70 -0.02 -4.98
CA LEU A 40 2.85 -1.20 -5.11
C LEU A 40 1.78 -1.00 -6.19
N ILE A 41 1.07 0.13 -6.15
CA ILE A 41 -0.04 0.40 -7.08
C ILE A 41 0.48 0.75 -8.46
N TYR A 42 1.36 1.75 -8.59
CA TYR A 42 1.74 2.27 -9.91
C TYR A 42 2.91 1.54 -10.52
N THR A 43 3.96 1.18 -9.76
CA THR A 43 5.12 0.46 -10.32
C THR A 43 4.80 -1.03 -10.52
N ALA A 44 4.29 -1.70 -9.49
CA ALA A 44 4.02 -3.13 -9.52
C ALA A 44 2.63 -3.52 -10.04
N SER A 45 1.75 -2.54 -10.33
CA SER A 45 0.38 -2.80 -10.80
C SER A 45 -0.39 -3.74 -9.88
N ILE A 46 -0.30 -3.50 -8.58
CA ILE A 46 -1.11 -4.20 -7.59
C ILE A 46 -2.42 -3.40 -7.40
N PRO A 47 -3.60 -4.04 -7.44
CA PRO A 47 -4.87 -3.34 -7.22
C PRO A 47 -4.88 -2.59 -5.87
N PRO A 48 -5.38 -1.34 -5.81
CA PRO A 48 -5.45 -0.58 -4.57
C PRO A 48 -6.19 -1.31 -3.43
N ALA A 49 -7.26 -2.05 -3.77
CA ALA A 49 -8.02 -2.86 -2.82
C ALA A 49 -7.15 -3.95 -2.16
N GLU A 50 -6.38 -4.70 -2.96
CA GLU A 50 -5.48 -5.75 -2.48
C GLU A 50 -4.38 -5.20 -1.55
N VAL A 51 -3.83 -4.02 -1.87
CA VAL A 51 -2.87 -3.35 -0.99
C VAL A 51 -3.50 -2.99 0.36
N LEU A 52 -4.74 -2.48 0.36
CA LEU A 52 -5.45 -2.14 1.59
C LEU A 52 -5.88 -3.38 2.38
N ASP A 53 -6.27 -4.47 1.71
CA ASP A 53 -6.58 -5.76 2.35
C ASP A 53 -5.33 -6.36 3.01
N TRP A 54 -4.19 -6.32 2.32
CA TRP A 54 -2.91 -6.72 2.87
C TRP A 54 -2.53 -5.89 4.11
N LEU A 55 -2.66 -4.56 4.05
CA LEU A 55 -2.42 -3.69 5.20
C LEU A 55 -3.39 -3.97 6.35
N ARG A 56 -4.66 -4.25 6.05
CA ARG A 56 -5.67 -4.59 7.06
C ARG A 56 -5.36 -5.89 7.78
N GLY A 57 -4.69 -6.83 7.11
CA GLY A 57 -4.29 -8.12 7.66
C GLY A 57 -3.29 -8.03 8.82
N PHE A 58 -2.60 -6.90 9.02
CA PHE A 58 -1.74 -6.69 10.20
C PHE A 58 -2.51 -6.33 11.47
N ASP A 59 -3.81 -5.99 11.36
CA ASP A 59 -4.69 -5.67 12.48
C ASP A 59 -4.16 -4.61 13.46
N CYS A 60 -3.39 -3.64 12.95
CA CYS A 60 -2.84 -2.54 13.72
C CYS A 60 -3.01 -1.19 12.99
N PRO A 61 -2.79 -0.04 13.66
CA PRO A 61 -2.84 1.27 13.02
C PRO A 61 -1.86 1.40 11.85
N VAL A 62 -2.24 2.19 10.84
CA VAL A 62 -1.44 2.42 9.64
C VAL A 62 -1.31 3.93 9.36
N ALA A 63 -0.07 4.41 9.25
CA ALA A 63 0.22 5.72 8.68
C ALA A 63 0.49 5.55 7.18
N LEU A 64 -0.44 5.99 6.34
CA LEU A 64 -0.43 5.74 4.89
C LEU A 64 -0.24 7.05 4.11
N GLU A 65 0.68 7.06 3.15
CA GLU A 65 0.79 8.15 2.16
C GLU A 65 0.04 7.77 0.87
N PHE A 66 -1.04 8.47 0.59
CA PHE A 66 -1.73 8.43 -0.69
C PHE A 66 -1.07 9.42 -1.67
N VAL A 67 -0.90 8.99 -2.92
CA VAL A 67 -0.36 9.80 -4.01
C VAL A 67 -1.36 9.81 -5.17
N SER A 68 -1.88 10.99 -5.49
CA SER A 68 -2.85 11.20 -6.57
C SER A 68 -2.27 10.80 -7.93
N PRO A 69 -3.09 10.30 -8.86
CA PRO A 69 -2.72 10.15 -10.27
C PRO A 69 -2.19 11.43 -10.92
N ASP A 70 -2.53 12.61 -10.37
CA ASP A 70 -2.06 13.91 -10.87
C ASP A 70 -0.63 14.26 -10.44
N ASP A 71 -0.01 13.50 -9.54
CA ASP A 71 1.37 13.70 -9.09
C ASP A 71 2.36 13.44 -10.25
N GLU A 72 3.35 14.32 -10.40
CA GLU A 72 4.34 14.22 -11.49
C GLU A 72 5.11 12.89 -11.46
N MET A 73 5.40 12.34 -10.27
CA MET A 73 6.06 11.04 -10.17
C MET A 73 5.15 9.91 -10.67
N VAL A 74 3.85 9.97 -10.38
CA VAL A 74 2.90 8.95 -10.83
C VAL A 74 2.81 8.95 -12.34
N LYS A 75 2.71 10.14 -12.97
CA LYS A 75 2.72 10.27 -14.44
C LYS A 75 3.96 9.63 -15.07
N VAL A 76 5.13 9.80 -14.46
CA VAL A 76 6.38 9.14 -14.92
C VAL A 76 6.29 7.62 -14.77
N LEU A 77 5.84 7.12 -13.61
CA LEU A 77 5.75 5.68 -13.34
C LEU A 77 4.72 4.96 -14.23
N THR A 78 3.68 5.67 -14.68
CA THR A 78 2.60 5.11 -15.48
C THR A 78 2.73 5.42 -16.97
N ALA A 79 3.79 6.11 -17.41
CA ALA A 79 3.94 6.59 -18.78
C ALA A 79 3.87 5.48 -19.86
N ASN A 80 4.29 4.26 -19.51
CA ASN A 80 4.32 3.11 -20.41
C ASN A 80 3.25 2.05 -20.07
N LYS A 81 2.25 2.39 -19.24
CA LYS A 81 1.22 1.44 -18.79
C LYS A 81 -0.08 1.63 -19.54
N GLU A 82 -0.77 0.53 -19.81
CA GLU A 82 -2.14 0.55 -20.29
C GLU A 82 -3.13 0.82 -19.14
N GLU A 83 -4.30 1.36 -19.45
CA GLU A 83 -5.33 1.68 -18.45
C GLU A 83 -5.76 0.44 -17.63
N ALA A 84 -5.76 -0.75 -18.24
CA ALA A 84 -6.07 -2.00 -17.57
C ALA A 84 -5.06 -2.37 -16.47
N GLU A 85 -3.81 -1.92 -16.57
CA GLU A 85 -2.73 -2.15 -15.60
C GLU A 85 -2.76 -1.16 -14.42
N LEU A 86 -3.57 -0.11 -14.49
CA LEU A 86 -3.63 0.94 -13.46
C LEU A 86 -4.68 0.66 -12.38
N HIS A 87 -5.57 -0.30 -12.61
CA HIS A 87 -6.66 -0.74 -11.72
C HIS A 87 -7.62 0.39 -11.27
N PRO A 88 -8.88 0.05 -10.93
CA PRO A 88 -9.82 1.01 -10.35
C PRO A 88 -9.43 1.36 -8.91
N GLY A 89 -9.94 2.49 -8.39
CA GLY A 89 -9.75 2.89 -7.00
C GLY A 89 -8.49 3.71 -6.73
N ARG A 90 -7.75 4.13 -7.76
CA ARG A 90 -6.54 4.96 -7.64
C ARG A 90 -6.82 6.47 -7.52
N THR A 91 -8.02 6.92 -7.88
CA THR A 91 -8.45 8.31 -7.65
C THR A 91 -8.61 8.55 -6.15
N GLU A 92 -8.53 9.81 -5.70
CA GLU A 92 -8.69 10.11 -4.26
C GLU A 92 -10.02 9.59 -3.72
N ASP A 93 -11.13 9.84 -4.42
CA ASP A 93 -12.46 9.38 -4.00
C ASP A 93 -12.57 7.84 -4.00
N GLY A 94 -12.02 7.19 -5.02
CA GLY A 94 -12.02 5.73 -5.11
C GLY A 94 -11.19 5.09 -4.02
N PHE A 95 -10.01 5.65 -3.73
CA PHE A 95 -9.12 5.17 -2.68
C PHE A 95 -9.76 5.38 -1.30
N ARG A 96 -10.42 6.52 -1.08
CA ARG A 96 -11.19 6.80 0.15
C ARG A 96 -12.34 5.82 0.36
N ALA A 97 -13.07 5.48 -0.69
CA ALA A 97 -14.13 4.47 -0.61
C ALA A 97 -13.56 3.11 -0.18
N LEU A 98 -12.47 2.66 -0.82
CA LEU A 98 -11.80 1.42 -0.45
C LEU A 98 -11.22 1.43 0.97
N MET A 99 -10.68 2.56 1.42
CA MET A 99 -10.21 2.72 2.80
C MET A 99 -11.37 2.60 3.80
N ALA A 100 -12.51 3.23 3.52
CA ALA A 100 -13.68 3.23 4.42
C ALA A 100 -14.30 1.84 4.61
N GLU A 101 -14.09 0.91 3.67
CA GLU A 101 -14.51 -0.49 3.80
C GLU A 101 -13.67 -1.29 4.82
N ARG A 102 -12.44 -0.85 5.11
CA ARG A 102 -11.42 -1.63 5.84
C ARG A 102 -10.95 -0.96 7.12
N PHE A 103 -10.95 0.36 7.14
CA PHE A 103 -10.37 1.19 8.20
C PHE A 103 -11.28 2.35 8.57
N THR A 104 -11.12 2.83 9.80
CA THR A 104 -11.58 4.16 10.20
C THR A 104 -10.44 5.16 10.01
N VAL A 105 -10.72 6.29 9.34
CA VAL A 105 -9.74 7.39 9.21
C VAL A 105 -9.74 8.21 10.50
N ALA A 106 -8.72 8.03 11.33
CA ALA A 106 -8.57 8.74 12.59
C ALA A 106 -8.02 10.16 12.42
N ALA A 107 -7.18 10.38 11.40
CA ALA A 107 -6.70 11.70 11.03
C ALA A 107 -6.26 11.73 9.56
N GLU A 108 -6.28 12.92 8.96
CA GLU A 108 -5.73 13.15 7.63
C GLU A 108 -4.96 14.48 7.57
N ARG A 109 -3.99 14.55 6.66
CA ARG A 109 -3.24 15.76 6.37
C ARG A 109 -2.87 15.82 4.90
N ARG A 110 -3.41 16.79 4.19
CA ARG A 110 -2.95 17.15 2.84
C ARG A 110 -1.55 17.76 2.92
N LEU A 111 -0.62 17.28 2.09
CA LEU A 111 0.74 17.80 2.02
C LEU A 111 0.83 19.00 1.07
N GLU A 112 1.91 19.76 1.19
CA GLU A 112 2.25 20.83 0.25
C GLU A 112 2.35 20.28 -1.18
N GLY A 113 1.81 21.02 -2.15
CA GLY A 113 1.66 20.56 -3.54
C GLY A 113 0.31 19.91 -3.86
N GLY A 114 -0.48 19.51 -2.85
CA GLY A 114 -1.90 19.17 -3.03
C GLY A 114 -2.19 17.80 -3.66
N THR A 115 -1.19 17.09 -4.17
CA THR A 115 -1.31 15.77 -4.81
C THR A 115 -1.11 14.60 -3.84
N ARG A 116 -0.70 14.85 -2.60
CA ARG A 116 -0.37 13.81 -1.61
C ARG A 116 -1.09 14.05 -0.30
N THR A 117 -1.61 12.98 0.29
CA THR A 117 -2.33 13.03 1.57
C THR A 117 -1.79 11.95 2.50
N LEU A 118 -1.47 12.33 3.73
CA LEU A 118 -1.19 11.38 4.80
C LEU A 118 -2.49 11.04 5.53
N PHE A 119 -2.69 9.75 5.75
CA PHE A 119 -3.80 9.21 6.52
C PHE A 119 -3.27 8.46 7.75
N HIS A 120 -3.92 8.67 8.88
CA HIS A 120 -3.83 7.78 10.03
C HIS A 120 -5.08 6.91 10.02
N LEU A 121 -4.88 5.63 9.73
CA LEU A 121 -5.92 4.62 9.63
C LEU A 121 -5.88 3.75 10.88
N VAL A 122 -7.04 3.44 11.44
CA VAL A 122 -7.19 2.44 12.49
C VAL A 122 -8.05 1.29 11.98
N PRO A 123 -7.72 0.03 12.31
CA PRO A 123 -8.55 -1.11 11.95
C PRO A 123 -10.01 -0.86 12.37
N ALA A 124 -10.94 -1.03 11.44
CA ALA A 124 -12.37 -1.05 11.75
C ALA A 124 -12.77 -2.37 12.41
#